data_AF-V3YZY6-F1
#
_entry.id   AF-V3YZY6-F1
#
_cell.length_a   1.000
_cell.length_b   1.000
_cell.length_c   1.000
_cell.angle_alpha   90.00
_cell.angle_beta   90.00
_cell.angle_gamma   90.00
#
_symmetry.space_group_name_H-M   'P 1'
#
loop_
_entity.id
_entity.type
_entity.pdbx_description
1 polymer ?
#
loop_
_entity_poly.entity_id
_entity_poly.type
_entity_poly.pdbx_seq_one_letter_code
_entity_poly.pdbx_strand_id
1 'polypeptide(L)'
;RNRSKMHKSYNNILPTSNRLLQQKWDTTYYNEHRRKVRDVKSMVDTKAPPTYMHLHLKLKKFQLEEERLTTIERDNRILLEKMAYIMRTRGRIDNKNDYVYQSLNREKRQRELLRVAKDNQEILRRITARQPEYSAKKWNDDWQQNQKFMDSISHFPQD
;
A
#
# COMPACT_ATOMS: atom_id res chain seq x y z
N ARG A 1 -27.54 -2.32 -58.18
CA ARG A 1 -27.15 -2.06 -59.59
C ARG A 1 -25.92 -2.91 -59.91
N ASN A 2 -26.10 -4.14 -60.41
CA ASN A 2 -24.99 -5.07 -60.68
C ASN A 2 -24.22 -4.65 -61.93
N ARG A 3 -23.00 -4.14 -61.77
CA ARG A 3 -22.06 -4.01 -62.89
C ARG A 3 -21.58 -5.40 -63.26
N SER A 4 -22.08 -5.97 -64.36
CA SER A 4 -21.47 -7.15 -64.97
C SER A 4 -19.99 -6.85 -65.24
N LYS A 5 -19.08 -7.51 -64.50
CA LYS A 5 -17.64 -7.43 -64.73
C LYS A 5 -17.39 -7.82 -66.19
N MET A 6 -16.95 -6.88 -66.99
CA MET A 6 -16.68 -7.11 -68.41
C MET A 6 -15.50 -8.08 -68.53
N HIS A 7 -15.71 -9.24 -69.15
CA HIS A 7 -14.64 -10.20 -69.45
C HIS A 7 -13.50 -9.61 -70.30
N LYS A 8 -13.76 -8.46 -70.95
CA LYS A 8 -12.78 -7.72 -71.75
C LYS A 8 -11.61 -7.18 -70.92
N SER A 9 -11.82 -6.84 -69.64
CA SER A 9 -10.79 -6.32 -68.73
C SER A 9 -10.12 -7.41 -67.88
N TYR A 10 -10.43 -8.68 -68.13
CA TYR A 10 -9.81 -9.80 -67.42
C TYR A 10 -8.48 -10.15 -68.10
N ASN A 11 -7.40 -9.96 -67.34
CA ASN A 11 -6.04 -10.27 -67.75
C ASN A 11 -5.64 -11.63 -67.19
N ASN A 12 -5.44 -12.59 -68.08
CA ASN A 12 -4.99 -13.94 -67.78
C ASN A 12 -3.47 -14.03 -67.86
N ILE A 13 -2.85 -14.75 -66.92
CA ILE A 13 -1.39 -14.92 -66.85
C ILE A 13 -0.90 -15.92 -67.90
N LEU A 14 -1.71 -16.93 -68.21
CA LEU A 14 -1.42 -17.96 -69.21
C LEU A 14 -2.30 -17.78 -70.45
N PRO A 15 -1.79 -18.05 -71.67
CA PRO A 15 -2.59 -17.98 -72.88
C PRO A 15 -3.77 -18.96 -72.83
N THR A 16 -4.96 -18.49 -73.21
CA THR A 16 -6.21 -19.27 -73.17
C THR A 16 -6.99 -19.07 -74.45
N SER A 17 -7.61 -20.14 -74.95
CA SER A 17 -8.45 -20.08 -76.16
C SER A 17 -9.78 -19.36 -75.92
N ASN A 18 -10.28 -19.32 -74.67
CA ASN A 18 -11.54 -18.65 -74.32
C ASN A 18 -11.42 -17.84 -73.02
N ARG A 19 -11.27 -16.52 -73.17
CA ARG A 19 -11.08 -15.57 -72.06
C ARG A 19 -12.27 -15.51 -71.09
N LEU A 20 -13.50 -15.68 -71.58
CA LEU A 20 -14.70 -15.63 -70.74
C LEU A 20 -14.78 -16.84 -69.80
N LEU A 21 -14.48 -18.03 -70.32
CA LEU A 21 -14.44 -19.26 -69.51
C LEU A 21 -13.31 -19.20 -68.49
N GLN A 22 -12.14 -18.72 -68.90
CA GLN A 22 -11.02 -18.54 -67.99
C GLN A 22 -11.35 -17.58 -66.82
N GLN A 23 -11.97 -16.42 -67.09
CA GLN A 23 -12.39 -15.49 -66.04
C GLN A 23 -13.35 -16.14 -65.04
N LYS A 24 -14.30 -16.94 -65.53
CA LYS A 24 -15.27 -17.65 -64.68
C LYS A 24 -14.54 -18.63 -63.75
N TRP A 25 -13.64 -19.45 -64.30
CA TRP A 25 -12.87 -20.43 -63.53
C TRP A 25 -11.96 -19.79 -62.49
N ASP A 26 -11.23 -18.73 -62.86
CA ASP A 26 -10.39 -17.98 -61.93
C ASP A 26 -11.22 -17.36 -60.80
N THR A 27 -12.40 -16.81 -61.13
CA THR A 27 -13.30 -16.25 -60.13
C THR A 27 -13.81 -17.34 -59.18
N THR A 28 -14.16 -18.53 -59.69
CA THR A 28 -14.57 -19.65 -58.85
C THR A 28 -13.45 -20.15 -57.96
N TYR A 29 -12.24 -20.31 -58.49
CA TYR A 29 -11.07 -20.76 -57.73
C TYR A 29 -10.66 -19.75 -56.66
N TYR A 30 -10.69 -18.45 -57.00
CA TYR A 30 -10.46 -17.37 -56.05
C TYR A 30 -11.48 -17.40 -54.90
N ASN A 31 -12.77 -17.54 -55.23
CA ASN A 31 -13.81 -17.62 -54.21
C ASN A 31 -13.67 -18.87 -53.33
N GLU A 32 -13.31 -20.01 -53.92
CA GLU A 32 -13.03 -21.25 -53.18
C GLU A 32 -11.83 -21.09 -52.26
N HIS A 33 -10.72 -20.52 -52.74
CA HIS A 33 -9.54 -20.23 -51.93
C HIS A 33 -9.87 -19.29 -50.77
N ARG A 34 -10.60 -18.19 -51.03
CA ARG A 34 -11.03 -17.26 -49.98
C ARG A 34 -11.94 -17.91 -48.96
N ARG A 35 -12.79 -18.86 -49.37
CA ARG A 35 -13.59 -19.68 -48.46
C ARG A 35 -12.70 -20.58 -47.61
N LYS A 36 -11.76 -21.32 -48.21
CA LYS A 36 -10.80 -22.16 -47.48
C LYS A 36 -10.00 -21.35 -46.46
N VAL A 37 -9.44 -20.21 -46.84
CA VAL A 37 -8.69 -19.33 -45.93
C VAL A 37 -9.55 -18.83 -44.77
N ARG A 38 -10.83 -18.53 -45.01
CA ARG A 38 -11.77 -18.10 -43.96
C ARG A 38 -12.14 -19.23 -43.01
N ASP A 39 -12.33 -20.44 -43.55
CA ASP A 39 -12.83 -21.59 -42.81
C ASP A 39 -11.69 -22.37 -42.11
N VAL A 40 -10.42 -22.09 -42.44
CA VAL A 40 -9.25 -22.68 -41.76
C VAL A 40 -9.22 -22.26 -40.31
N LYS A 41 -9.20 -23.25 -39.42
CA LYS A 41 -9.02 -23.06 -37.97
C LYS A 41 -7.53 -22.88 -37.66
N SER A 42 -7.22 -22.07 -36.66
CA SER A 42 -5.85 -21.95 -36.13
C SER A 42 -5.38 -23.31 -35.61
N MET A 43 -4.20 -23.74 -36.04
CA MET A 43 -3.60 -25.03 -35.63
C MET A 43 -3.04 -25.00 -34.21
N VAL A 44 -2.70 -23.80 -33.72
CA VAL A 44 -2.09 -23.58 -32.41
C VAL A 44 -3.05 -22.80 -31.53
N ASP A 45 -3.15 -23.20 -30.26
CA ASP A 45 -3.88 -22.43 -29.27
C ASP A 45 -3.15 -21.11 -29.01
N THR A 46 -3.88 -20.00 -29.17
CA THR A 46 -3.39 -18.64 -28.93
C THR A 46 -4.12 -17.98 -27.75
N LYS A 47 -4.91 -18.75 -27.00
CA LYS A 47 -5.61 -18.24 -25.82
C LYS A 47 -4.64 -17.95 -24.69
N ALA A 48 -4.99 -16.96 -23.88
CA ALA A 48 -4.27 -16.68 -22.65
C ALA A 48 -4.40 -17.87 -21.67
N PRO A 49 -3.33 -18.22 -20.93
CA PRO A 49 -3.40 -19.28 -19.94
C PRO A 49 -4.41 -18.93 -18.83
N PRO A 50 -5.05 -19.94 -18.19
CA PRO A 50 -5.96 -19.70 -17.08
C PRO A 50 -5.28 -19.00 -15.91
N THR A 51 -5.92 -17.97 -15.37
CA THR A 51 -5.47 -17.30 -14.15
C THR A 51 -5.91 -18.08 -12.93
N TYR A 52 -4.97 -18.47 -12.06
CA TYR A 52 -5.30 -19.16 -10.82
C TYR A 52 -5.37 -18.19 -9.65
N MET A 53 -6.52 -18.14 -8.98
CA MET A 53 -6.74 -17.22 -7.85
C MET A 53 -5.74 -17.42 -6.70
N HIS A 54 -5.32 -18.67 -6.45
CA HIS A 54 -4.36 -18.98 -5.38
C HIS A 54 -2.93 -18.43 -5.63
N LEU A 55 -2.61 -18.06 -6.88
CA LEU A 55 -1.34 -17.39 -7.22
C LEU A 55 -1.38 -15.90 -6.88
N HIS A 56 -2.56 -15.28 -6.98
CA HIS A 56 -2.76 -13.86 -6.70
C HIS A 56 -3.17 -13.59 -5.25
N LEU A 57 -3.88 -14.54 -4.62
CA LEU A 57 -4.41 -14.43 -3.27
C LEU A 57 -3.76 -15.48 -2.35
N LYS A 58 -3.08 -14.98 -1.31
CA LYS A 58 -2.50 -15.81 -0.25
C LYS A 58 -3.55 -16.16 0.80
N LEU A 59 -4.55 -16.96 0.44
CA LEU A 59 -5.70 -17.28 1.30
C LEU A 59 -5.30 -17.81 2.68
N LYS A 60 -4.31 -18.71 2.76
CA LYS A 60 -3.80 -19.24 4.04
C LYS A 60 -3.20 -18.16 4.95
N LYS A 61 -2.60 -17.12 4.36
CA LYS A 61 -2.07 -15.98 5.13
C LYS A 61 -3.21 -15.18 5.75
N PHE A 62 -4.28 -14.93 4.99
CA PHE A 62 -5.46 -14.24 5.50
C PHE A 62 -6.14 -15.02 6.63
N GLN A 63 -6.33 -16.32 6.44
CA GLN A 63 -6.91 -17.19 7.47
C GLN A 63 -6.08 -17.16 8.77
N LEU A 64 -4.76 -17.27 8.68
CA LEU A 64 -3.89 -17.25 9.86
C LEU A 64 -3.96 -15.91 10.62
N GLU A 65 -4.05 -14.80 9.88
CA GLU A 65 -4.20 -13.47 10.48
C GLU A 65 -5.55 -13.33 11.20
N GLU A 66 -6.63 -13.81 10.59
CA GLU A 66 -7.97 -13.83 11.19
C GLU A 66 -8.02 -14.67 12.47
N GLU A 67 -7.43 -15.88 12.46
CA GLU A 67 -7.33 -16.75 13.63
C GLU A 67 -6.50 -16.10 14.76
N ARG A 68 -5.40 -15.42 14.41
CA ARG A 68 -4.57 -14.67 15.35
C ARG A 68 -5.37 -13.52 15.98
N LEU A 69 -6.07 -12.72 15.17
CA LEU A 69 -6.89 -11.60 15.64
C LEU A 69 -8.03 -12.08 16.56
N THR A 70 -8.72 -13.16 16.18
CA THR A 70 -9.77 -13.78 17.01
C THR A 70 -9.25 -14.21 18.38
N THR A 71 -8.02 -14.74 18.43
CA THR A 71 -7.37 -15.12 19.69
C THR A 71 -7.07 -13.90 20.55
N ILE A 72 -6.49 -12.85 19.96
CA ILE A 72 -6.21 -11.59 20.65
C ILE A 72 -7.50 -10.96 21.20
N GLU A 73 -8.58 -10.95 20.42
CA GLU A 73 -9.88 -10.41 20.86
C GLU A 73 -10.47 -11.19 22.04
N ARG A 74 -10.40 -12.52 21.99
CA ARG A 74 -10.83 -13.38 23.10
C ARG A 74 -10.03 -13.08 24.37
N ASP A 75 -8.71 -13.00 24.25
CA ASP A 75 -7.82 -12.76 25.39
C ASP A 75 -8.03 -11.36 25.97
N ASN A 76 -8.21 -10.35 25.12
CA ASN A 76 -8.55 -8.98 25.53
C ASN A 76 -9.88 -8.94 26.27
N ARG A 77 -10.90 -9.65 25.80
CA ARG A 77 -12.20 -9.75 26.48
C ARG A 77 -12.06 -10.34 27.88
N ILE A 78 -11.34 -11.46 28.01
CA ILE A 78 -11.09 -12.11 29.32
C ILE A 78 -10.31 -11.18 30.24
N LEU A 79 -9.29 -10.49 29.71
CA LEU A 79 -8.49 -9.54 30.48
C LEU A 79 -9.34 -8.39 31.01
N LEU A 80 -10.18 -7.79 30.14
CA LEU A 80 -11.08 -6.71 30.52
C LEU A 80 -12.08 -7.15 31.59
N GLU A 81 -12.64 -8.35 31.47
CA GLU A 81 -13.53 -8.91 32.48
C GLU A 81 -12.83 -9.06 33.84
N LYS A 82 -11.61 -9.61 33.84
CA LYS A 82 -10.78 -9.73 35.06
C LYS A 82 -10.42 -8.37 35.65
N MET A 83 -10.06 -7.39 34.83
CA MET A 83 -9.79 -6.02 35.28
C MET A 83 -11.03 -5.38 35.88
N ALA A 84 -12.19 -5.49 35.21
CA ALA A 84 -13.46 -4.98 35.70
C ALA A 84 -13.85 -5.62 37.04
N TYR A 85 -13.62 -6.92 37.19
CA TYR A 85 -13.78 -7.61 38.47
C TYR A 85 -12.87 -7.00 39.53
N ILE A 86 -11.55 -6.92 39.31
CA ILE A 86 -10.58 -6.35 40.27
C ILE A 86 -10.97 -4.92 40.68
N MET A 87 -11.35 -4.08 39.71
CA MET A 87 -11.81 -2.71 39.95
C MET A 87 -13.05 -2.66 40.85
N ARG A 88 -14.02 -3.55 40.60
CA ARG A 88 -15.26 -3.65 41.39
C ARG A 88 -14.98 -4.13 42.82
N THR A 89 -14.17 -5.17 42.99
CA THR A 89 -13.87 -5.78 44.29
C THR A 89 -12.72 -5.09 45.03
N ARG A 90 -12.18 -3.98 44.49
CA ARG A 90 -11.03 -3.21 45.00
C ARG A 90 -9.78 -4.06 45.28
N GLY A 91 -9.65 -5.21 44.62
CA GLY A 91 -8.52 -6.13 44.81
C GLY A 91 -8.30 -6.52 46.27
N ARG A 92 -9.35 -6.93 47.01
CA ARG A 92 -9.18 -7.48 48.36
C ARG A 92 -8.34 -8.75 48.30
N ILE A 93 -7.08 -8.62 48.71
CA ILE A 93 -6.17 -9.74 48.99
C ILE A 93 -6.49 -10.21 50.41
N ASP A 94 -6.80 -11.49 50.57
CA ASP A 94 -7.04 -12.17 51.84
C ASP A 94 -5.78 -12.25 52.72
N ASN A 95 -4.60 -12.12 52.11
CA ASN A 95 -3.31 -11.96 52.77
C ASN A 95 -2.98 -10.49 53.05
N LYS A 96 -3.70 -9.86 53.98
CA LYS A 96 -3.31 -8.55 54.52
C LYS A 96 -2.47 -8.77 55.77
N ASN A 97 -1.15 -8.78 55.60
CA ASN A 97 -0.23 -8.76 56.73
C ASN A 97 -0.02 -7.30 57.15
N ASP A 98 -0.60 -6.90 58.29
CA ASP A 98 -0.44 -5.55 58.87
C ASP A 98 0.98 -5.30 59.45
N TYR A 99 1.92 -6.21 59.19
CA TYR A 99 3.32 -6.05 59.57
C TYR A 99 3.98 -4.91 58.80
N VAL A 100 4.30 -3.83 59.52
CA VAL A 100 5.08 -2.71 58.99
C VAL A 100 6.56 -3.13 58.94
N TYR A 101 7.03 -3.50 57.75
CA TYR A 101 8.43 -3.83 57.52
C TYR A 101 9.33 -2.62 57.80
N GLN A 102 10.11 -2.70 58.88
CA GLN A 102 11.10 -1.70 59.26
C GLN A 102 12.41 -1.99 58.52
N SER A 103 12.61 -1.37 57.35
CA SER A 103 13.90 -1.44 56.67
C SER A 103 14.92 -0.56 57.39
N LEU A 104 16.06 -1.15 57.78
CA LEU A 104 17.22 -0.39 58.28
C LEU A 104 17.72 0.68 57.30
N ASN A 105 17.38 0.56 56.01
CA ASN A 105 17.76 1.50 54.96
C ASN A 105 16.73 2.63 54.74
N ARG A 106 15.64 2.67 55.50
CA ARG A 106 14.55 3.65 55.31
C ARG A 106 15.06 5.09 55.39
N GLU A 107 15.87 5.40 56.39
CA GLU A 107 16.44 6.74 56.54
C GLU A 107 17.40 7.09 55.41
N LYS A 108 18.27 6.16 55.03
CA LYS A 108 19.21 6.38 53.91
C LYS A 108 18.44 6.68 52.62
N ARG A 109 17.39 5.91 52.33
CA ARG A 109 16.51 6.13 51.17
C ARG A 109 15.80 7.48 51.23
N GLN A 110 15.31 7.88 52.41
CA GLN A 110 14.65 9.17 52.60
C GLN A 110 15.63 10.34 52.40
N ARG A 111 16.87 10.23 52.90
CA ARG A 111 17.91 11.24 52.67
C ARG A 111 18.29 11.35 51.20
N GLU A 112 18.48 10.23 50.51
CA GLU A 112 18.74 10.24 49.06
C GLU A 112 17.57 10.83 48.27
N LEU A 113 16.32 10.51 48.64
CA LEU A 113 15.14 11.10 47.99
C LEU A 113 15.11 12.62 48.15
N LEU A 114 15.39 13.12 49.36
CA LEU A 114 15.48 14.56 49.61
C LEU A 114 16.62 15.22 48.83
N ARG A 115 17.77 14.56 48.74
CA ARG A 115 18.92 15.03 47.96
C ARG A 115 18.55 15.15 46.47
N VAL A 116 18.04 14.06 45.88
CA VAL A 116 17.62 14.02 44.47
C VAL A 116 16.54 15.07 44.20
N ALA A 117 15.56 15.23 45.09
CA ALA A 117 14.52 16.23 44.94
C ALA A 117 15.09 17.66 44.93
N LYS A 118 16.05 17.96 45.81
CA LYS A 118 16.73 19.26 45.85
C LYS A 118 17.56 19.49 44.58
N ASP A 119 18.33 18.49 44.14
CA ASP A 119 19.15 18.59 42.93
C ASP A 119 18.28 18.81 41.69
N ASN A 120 17.14 18.12 41.59
CA ASN A 120 16.17 18.30 40.51
C ASN A 120 15.55 19.71 40.51
N GLN A 121 15.25 20.27 41.69
CA GLN A 121 14.75 21.64 41.80
C GLN A 121 15.78 22.66 41.30
N GLU A 122 17.05 22.46 41.61
CA GLU A 122 18.14 23.34 41.17
C GLU A 122 18.38 23.24 39.66
N ILE A 123 18.33 22.03 39.09
CA ILE A 123 18.41 21.82 37.63
C ILE A 123 17.25 22.54 36.94
N LEU A 124 16.02 22.38 37.45
CA LEU A 124 14.85 23.04 36.88
C LEU A 124 14.98 24.57 36.91
N ARG A 125 15.49 25.13 38.00
CA ARG A 125 15.77 26.57 38.10
C ARG A 125 16.76 27.02 37.03
N ARG A 126 17.83 26.27 36.80
CA ARG A 126 18.85 26.62 35.78
C ARG A 126 18.29 26.56 34.37
N ILE A 127 17.53 25.52 34.04
CA ILE A 127 16.87 25.38 32.73
C ILE A 127 15.92 26.56 32.50
N THR A 128 15.14 26.92 33.53
CA THR A 128 14.14 27.99 33.43
C THR A 128 14.78 29.39 33.36
N ALA A 129 15.88 29.60 34.09
CA ALA A 129 16.58 30.89 34.11
C ALA A 129 17.43 31.12 32.85
N ARG A 130 17.87 30.04 32.18
CA ARG A 130 18.69 30.14 30.98
C ARG A 130 17.85 30.68 29.82
N GLN A 131 18.22 31.87 29.35
CA GLN A 131 17.65 32.44 28.13
C GLN A 131 18.03 31.58 26.92
N PRO A 132 17.12 31.41 25.94
CA PRO A 132 17.44 30.71 24.71
C PRO A 132 18.54 31.47 23.96
N GLU A 133 19.54 30.73 23.48
CA GLU A 133 20.66 31.29 22.69
C GLU A 133 20.19 31.80 21.32
N TYR A 134 19.13 31.19 20.80
CA TYR A 134 18.53 31.56 19.53
C TYR A 134 17.33 32.47 19.74
N SER A 135 17.28 33.58 18.99
CA SER A 135 16.12 34.45 18.94
C SER A 135 15.15 33.95 17.87
N ALA A 136 14.00 33.43 18.31
CA ALA A 136 12.94 32.97 17.41
C ALA A 136 12.51 34.06 16.41
N LYS A 137 12.51 35.33 16.86
CA LYS A 137 12.23 36.48 15.99
C LYS A 137 13.30 36.63 14.90
N LYS A 138 14.58 36.60 15.28
CA LYS A 138 15.68 36.70 14.32
C LYS A 138 15.63 35.56 13.29
N TRP A 139 15.38 34.33 13.73
CA TRP A 139 15.25 33.18 12.84
C TRP A 139 14.09 33.32 11.86
N ASN A 140 12.95 33.85 12.30
CA ASN A 140 11.83 34.13 11.42
C ASN A 140 12.18 35.22 10.39
N ASP A 141 12.83 36.30 10.83
CA ASP A 141 13.26 37.38 9.94
C ASP A 141 14.26 36.87 8.90
N ASP A 142 15.28 36.09 9.32
CA ASP A 142 16.26 35.45 8.45
C ASP A 142 15.58 34.48 7.46
N TRP A 143 14.59 33.70 7.92
CA TRP A 143 13.82 32.80 7.07
C TRP A 143 13.02 33.55 6.00
N GLN A 144 12.37 34.66 6.36
CA GLN A 144 11.63 35.49 5.41
C GLN A 144 12.55 36.12 4.36
N GLN A 145 13.75 36.56 4.75
CA GLN A 145 14.74 37.06 3.79
C GLN A 145 15.23 35.95 2.86
N ASN A 146 15.47 34.76 3.40
CA ASN A 146 15.87 33.61 2.59
C ASN A 146 14.76 33.19 1.62
N GLN A 147 13.48 33.24 2.02
CA GLN A 147 12.35 33.01 1.11
C GLN A 147 12.36 33.99 -0.07
N LYS A 148 12.49 35.30 0.20
CA LYS A 148 12.59 36.31 -0.87
C LYS A 148 13.77 36.07 -1.81
N PHE A 149 14.91 35.66 -1.26
CA PHE A 149 16.09 35.33 -2.07
C PHE A 149 15.84 34.10 -2.95
N MET A 150 15.19 33.07 -2.40
CA MET A 150 14.79 31.87 -3.15
C MET A 150 13.78 32.19 -4.24
N ASP A 151 12.77 33.02 -3.97
CA ASP A 151 11.79 33.49 -4.96
C ASP A 151 12.48 34.26 -6.10
N SER A 152 13.49 35.08 -5.76
CA SER A 152 14.24 35.86 -6.74
C SER A 152 15.17 35.00 -7.62
N ILE A 153 15.54 33.79 -7.17
CA ILE A 153 16.51 32.91 -7.85
C ILE A 153 15.82 31.70 -8.47
N SER A 154 14.57 31.40 -8.10
CA SER A 154 13.86 30.27 -8.67
C SER A 154 13.54 30.53 -10.14
N HIS A 155 13.97 29.61 -10.99
CA HIS A 155 13.71 29.67 -12.44
C HIS A 155 12.26 29.29 -12.79
N PHE A 156 11.57 28.61 -11.87
CA PHE A 156 10.20 28.14 -12.04
C PHE A 156 9.25 28.90 -11.10
N PRO A 157 8.02 29.19 -11.55
CA PRO A 157 7.03 29.87 -10.73
C PRO A 157 6.58 28.98 -9.56
N GLN A 158 6.32 29.60 -8.40
CA GLN A 158 5.74 28.90 -7.26
C GLN A 158 4.22 28.79 -7.43
N ASP A 159 3.67 27.61 -7.13
CA ASP A 159 2.23 27.30 -7.19
C ASP A 159 1.43 27.97 -6.06
#